data_AF-A0A7V5ZGC0-F1
#
_entry.id   AF-A0A7V5ZGC0-F1
#
_cell.length_a   1.000
_cell.length_b   1.000
_cell.length_c   1.000
_cell.angle_alpha   90.00
_cell.angle_beta   90.00
_cell.angle_gamma   90.00
#
_symmetry.space_group_name_H-M   'P 1'
#
loop_
_entity.id
_entity.type
_entity.pdbx_description
1 polymer ?
#
loop_
_entity_poly.entity_id
_entity_poly.type
_entity_poly.pdbx_seq_one_letter_code
_entity_poly.pdbx_strand_id
1 'polypeptide(L)' 'EGMGAEEAAVAGVYLHGLAGDLAAREKGMVGMIAGDILRYLPEAIGQCETLFSA' A
#
# COMPACT_ATOMS: atom_id res chain seq x y z
N GLU A 1 7.66 9.57 -9.80
CA GLU A 1 7.54 10.55 -10.91
C GLU A 1 7.77 9.88 -12.26
N GLY A 2 6.83 10.04 -13.20
CA GLY A 2 6.93 9.47 -14.55
C GLY A 2 5.71 8.68 -15.03
N MET A 3 4.76 8.37 -14.13
CA MET A 3 3.47 7.76 -14.48
C MET A 3 2.48 8.84 -14.93
N GLY A 4 1.58 8.49 -15.85
CA GLY A 4 0.41 9.31 -16.15
C GLY A 4 -0.51 9.41 -14.94
N ALA A 5 -1.37 10.43 -14.93
CA ALA A 5 -2.20 10.74 -13.77
C ALA A 5 -3.18 9.60 -13.42
N GLU A 6 -3.74 8.93 -14.43
CA GLU A 6 -4.64 7.79 -14.25
C GLU A 6 -3.89 6.60 -13.65
N GLU A 7 -2.75 6.23 -14.24
CA GLU A 7 -1.93 5.11 -13.76
C GLU A 7 -1.42 5.36 -12.34
N ALA A 8 -1.01 6.59 -12.04
CA ALA A 8 -0.59 6.99 -10.70
C ALA A 8 -1.73 6.87 -9.68
N ALA A 9 -2.95 7.28 -10.05
CA ALA A 9 -4.11 7.16 -9.18
C ALA A 9 -4.48 5.70 -8.91
N VAL A 10 -4.49 4.85 -9.96
CA VAL A 10 -4.77 3.42 -9.83
C VAL A 10 -3.72 2.75 -8.93
N ALA A 11 -2.43 2.99 -9.18
CA ALA A 11 -1.36 2.45 -8.34
C ALA A 11 -1.46 2.93 -6.89
N GLY A 12 -1.76 4.22 -6.68
CA GLY A 12 -1.95 4.79 -5.34
C GLY A 12 -3.08 4.14 -4.56
N VAL A 13 -4.24 3.92 -5.19
CA VAL A 13 -5.39 3.26 -4.56
C VAL A 13 -5.06 1.80 -4.21
N TYR A 14 -4.40 1.09 -5.12
CA TYR A 14 -3.99 -0.29 -4.88
C TYR A 14 -3.00 -0.39 -3.72
N LEU A 15 -1.93 0.43 -3.73
CA LEU A 15 -0.92 0.46 -2.67
C LEU A 15 -1.51 0.86 -1.31
N HIS A 16 -2.46 1.78 -1.29
CA HIS A 16 -3.17 2.16 -0.06
C HIS A 16 -3.97 0.99 0.52
N GLY A 17 -4.72 0.27 -0.32
CA GLY A 17 -5.47 -0.92 0.08
C GLY A 17 -4.56 -2.02 0.62
N LEU A 18 -3.47 -2.31 -0.10
CA LEU A 18 -2.48 -3.31 0.33
C LEU A 18 -1.84 -2.95 1.67
N ALA A 19 -1.40 -1.70 1.85
CA ALA A 19 -0.86 -1.23 3.13
C ALA A 19 -1.90 -1.31 4.27
N GLY A 20 -3.18 -1.05 3.96
CA GLY A 20 -4.29 -1.21 4.90
C GLY A 20 -4.49 -2.66 5.32
N ASP A 21 -4.44 -3.60 4.37
CA ASP A 21 -4.54 -5.03 4.65
C ASP A 21 -3.37 -5.53 5.51
N LEU A 22 -2.15 -5.06 5.25
CA LEU A 22 -0.98 -5.38 6.07
C LEU A 22 -1.14 -4.83 7.50
N ALA A 23 -1.57 -3.58 7.64
CA ALA A 23 -1.85 -2.97 8.94
C ALA A 23 -2.95 -3.74 9.70
N ALA A 24 -4.01 -4.16 9.00
CA ALA A 24 -5.12 -4.91 9.57
C ALA A 24 -4.68 -6.28 10.11
N ARG A 25 -3.77 -6.96 9.41
CA ARG A 25 -3.24 -8.27 9.84
C ARG A 25 -2.45 -8.18 11.14
N GLU A 26 -1.68 -7.11 11.34
CA GLU A 26 -0.87 -6.96 12.55
C GLU A 26 -1.63 -6.32 13.72
N LYS A 27 -2.40 -5.27 13.45
CA LYS A 27 -3.04 -4.44 14.50
C LYS A 27 -4.53 -4.67 14.66
N GLY A 28 -5.17 -5.37 13.73
CA GLY A 28 -6.63 -5.40 13.61
C GLY A 28 -7.19 -4.11 13.03
N MET A 29 -8.51 -4.11 12.77
CA MET A 29 -9.19 -2.99 12.10
C MET A 29 -9.73 -1.92 13.05
N VAL A 30 -10.08 -2.31 14.28
CA VAL A 30 -10.72 -1.40 15.24
C VAL A 30 -9.70 -0.42 15.79
N GLY A 31 -9.95 0.88 15.62
CA GLY A 31 -9.06 1.94 16.10
C GLY A 31 -7.87 2.21 15.18
N MET A 32 -7.77 1.54 14.02
CA MET A 32 -6.74 1.82 13.02
C MET A 32 -6.91 3.24 12.47
N ILE A 33 -5.81 3.98 12.42
CA ILE A 33 -5.77 5.35 11.85
C ILE A 33 -4.92 5.38 10.58
N ALA A 34 -5.04 6.46 9.79
CA ALA A 34 -4.27 6.63 8.56
C ALA A 34 -2.75 6.55 8.77
N GLY A 35 -2.26 7.00 9.93
CA GLY A 35 -0.84 6.88 10.29
C GLY A 35 -0.38 5.45 10.51
N ASP A 36 -1.28 4.52 10.84
CA ASP A 36 -0.94 3.10 10.91
C ASP A 36 -0.72 2.54 9.51
N ILE A 37 -1.62 2.82 8.56
CA ILE A 37 -1.50 2.43 7.15
C ILE A 37 -0.20 2.95 6.54
N LEU A 38 0.14 4.22 6.80
CA LEU A 38 1.34 4.86 6.26
C LEU A 38 2.63 4.10 6.64
N ARG A 39 2.69 3.46 7.81
CA ARG A 39 3.87 2.68 8.25
C ARG A 39 4.11 1.43 7.40
N TYR A 40 3.08 0.89 6.76
CA TYR A 40 3.17 -0.31 5.92
C TYR A 40 3.31 0.01 4.42
N LEU A 41 3.27 1.29 4.04
CA LEU A 41 3.42 1.68 2.64
C LEU A 41 4.74 1.23 2.00
N PRO A 42 5.91 1.30 2.68
CA PRO A 42 7.16 0.78 2.11
C PRO A 42 7.13 -0.72 1.83
N GLU A 43 6.51 -1.50 2.71
CA GLU A 43 6.37 -2.96 2.53
C GLU A 43 5.41 -3.27 1.37
N ALA A 44 4.29 -2.56 1.27
CA ALA A 44 3.34 -2.68 0.17
C ALA A 44 4.01 -2.40 -1.19
N ILE A 45 4.87 -1.38 -1.27
CA ILE A 45 5.66 -1.07 -2.47
C ILE A 45 6.62 -2.23 -2.79
N GLY A 46 7.38 -2.73 -1.81
CA GLY A 46 8.33 -3.82 -2.00
C GLY A 46 7.67 -5.13 -2.49
N GLN A 47 6.47 -5.45 -2.01
CA GLN A 47 5.69 -6.60 -2.50
C GLN A 47 5.29 -6.43 -3.97
N CYS A 48 4.97 -5.21 -4.41
CA CYS A 48 4.65 -4.93 -5.81
C CYS A 48 5.89 -5.02 -6.71
N GLU A 49 7.05 -4.53 -6.27
CA GLU A 49 8.30 -4.59 -7.04
C GLU A 49 8.78 -6.03 -7.27
N THR A 50 8.62 -6.89 -6.26
CA THR A 50 9.02 -8.30 -6.31
C THR A 50 8.13 -9.14 -7.23
N LEU A 51 6.86 -8.77 -7.40
CA LEU A 51 5.94 -9.40 -8.35
C LEU A 51 6.33 -9.24 -9.82
N PHE A 52 7.12 -8.22 -10.17
CA PHE A 52 7.57 -7.96 -11.55
C PHE A 52 9.03 -8.32 -11.81
N SER A 53 9.75 -8.82 -10.79
CA SER A 53 11.15 -9.26 -10.90
C SER A 53 11.30 -10.80 -10.86
N ALA A 54 10.19 -11.52 -10.82
CA ALA A 54 10.10 -12.98 -10.90
C ALA A 54 9.52 -13.41 -12.26
#